data_AF-A0A661KM28-F1
#
_entry.id   AF-A0A661KM28-F1
#
_cell.length_a   1.000
_cell.length_b   1.000
_cell.length_c   1.000
_cell.angle_alpha   90.00
_cell.angle_beta   90.00
_cell.angle_gamma   90.00
#
_symmetry.space_group_name_H-M   'P 1'
#
loop_
_entity.id
_entity.type
_entity.pdbx_description
1 polymer ?
#
loop_
_entity_poly.entity_id
_entity_poly.type
_entity_poly.pdbx_seq_one_letter_code
_entity_poly.pdbx_strand_id
1 'polypeptide(L)'
;MCPKMVNIGFGNIVASERVIAVVSPNGAPIKRLREEAKAEKRLIDATHGRKTRSVIITDSNHVILSAIQSETLAQRFDPDSKYE
;
A
#
# COMPACT_ATOMS: atom_id res chain seq x y z
N MET A 1 9.54 -9.13 19.39
CA MET A 1 8.09 -9.32 19.15
C MET A 1 7.90 -9.80 17.71
N CYS A 2 6.90 -10.62 17.43
CA CYS A 2 6.59 -10.95 16.04
C CYS A 2 5.94 -9.73 15.36
N PRO A 3 6.36 -9.36 14.14
CA PRO A 3 5.79 -8.23 13.45
C PRO A 3 4.31 -8.50 13.14
N LYS A 4 3.43 -7.55 13.48
CA LYS A 4 2.00 -7.65 13.13
C LYS A 4 1.88 -7.65 11.60
N MET A 5 1.36 -8.73 11.07
CA MET A 5 1.17 -8.94 9.64
C MET A 5 -0.22 -8.47 9.22
N VAL A 6 -0.31 -7.73 8.12
CA VAL A 6 -1.56 -7.18 7.60
C VAL A 6 -1.78 -7.64 6.17
N ASN A 7 -2.96 -8.20 5.91
CA ASN A 7 -3.37 -8.59 4.56
C ASN A 7 -3.67 -7.35 3.71
N ILE A 8 -3.02 -7.26 2.55
CA ILE A 8 -3.19 -6.15 1.59
C ILE A 8 -3.91 -6.58 0.31
N GLY A 9 -4.49 -7.78 0.27
CA GLY A 9 -5.31 -8.31 -0.83
C GLY A 9 -4.71 -9.53 -1.53
N PHE A 10 -5.56 -10.45 -1.99
CA PHE A 10 -5.19 -11.62 -2.82
C PHE A 10 -4.11 -12.54 -2.22
N GLY A 11 -4.08 -12.66 -0.90
CA GLY A 11 -3.07 -13.46 -0.19
C GLY A 11 -1.74 -12.74 0.02
N ASN A 12 -1.62 -11.47 -0.40
CA ASN A 12 -0.47 -10.63 -0.11
C ASN A 12 -0.57 -10.06 1.30
N ILE A 13 0.55 -10.11 2.02
CA ILE A 13 0.65 -9.74 3.43
C ILE A 13 1.91 -8.90 3.61
N VAL A 14 1.83 -7.86 4.43
CA VAL A 14 2.97 -6.98 4.74
C VAL A 14 3.14 -6.81 6.25
N ALA A 15 4.37 -6.54 6.67
CA ALA A 15 4.66 -6.15 8.04
C ALA A 15 4.15 -4.73 8.30
N SER A 16 3.20 -4.59 9.23
CA SER A 16 2.57 -3.29 9.54
C SER A 16 3.56 -2.24 10.00
N GLU A 17 4.57 -2.63 10.79
CA GLU A 17 5.63 -1.74 11.30
C GLU A 17 6.49 -1.10 10.20
N ARG A 18 6.48 -1.65 8.98
CA ARG A 18 7.26 -1.13 7.85
C ARG A 18 6.44 -0.20 6.95
N VAL A 19 5.14 -0.06 7.20
CA VAL A 19 4.24 0.78 6.40
C VAL A 19 4.19 2.18 7.00
N ILE A 20 4.56 3.17 6.20
CA ILE A 20 4.53 4.60 6.58
C ILE A 20 3.20 5.22 6.20
N ALA A 21 2.67 4.88 5.03
CA ALA A 21 1.45 5.50 4.53
C ALA A 21 0.65 4.57 3.61
N VAL A 22 -0.67 4.72 3.66
CA VAL A 22 -1.61 4.17 2.69
C VAL A 22 -2.30 5.35 2.01
N VAL A 23 -2.19 5.43 0.69
CA VAL A 23 -2.71 6.55 -0.09
C VAL A 23 -3.61 6.07 -1.23
N SER A 24 -4.55 6.91 -1.63
CA SER A 24 -5.37 6.64 -2.81
C SER A 24 -4.51 6.79 -4.08
N PRO A 25 -4.75 6.00 -5.13
CA PRO A 25 -3.96 6.02 -6.35
C PRO A 25 -4.31 7.22 -7.26
N ASN A 26 -5.28 8.04 -6.83
CA ASN A 26 -5.87 9.10 -7.63
C ASN A 26 -5.16 10.42 -7.35
N GLY A 27 -4.13 10.74 -8.15
CA GLY A 27 -3.44 12.01 -8.07
C GLY A 27 -2.20 12.07 -8.94
N ALA A 28 -1.89 13.25 -9.47
CA ALA A 28 -0.65 13.46 -10.24
C ALA A 28 0.62 13.12 -9.43
N PRO A 29 0.74 13.46 -8.13
CA PRO A 29 1.91 13.09 -7.33
C PRO A 29 2.07 11.58 -7.18
N ILE A 30 0.96 10.85 -6.94
CA ILE A 30 0.99 9.40 -6.76
C ILE A 30 1.32 8.67 -8.07
N LYS A 31 0.82 9.18 -9.20
CA LYS A 31 1.20 8.69 -10.52
C LYS A 31 2.72 8.85 -10.74
N ARG A 32 3.29 10.02 -10.41
CA ARG A 32 4.75 10.24 -10.51
C ARG A 32 5.53 9.30 -9.59
N LEU A 33 5.11 9.16 -8.33
CA LEU A 33 5.73 8.24 -7.37
C LEU A 33 5.75 6.80 -7.88
N ARG A 34 4.66 6.34 -8.51
CA ARG A 34 4.60 5.00 -9.09
C ARG A 34 5.58 4.83 -10.25
N GLU A 35 5.65 5.79 -11.17
CA GLU A 35 6.56 5.71 -12.32
C GLU A 35 8.03 5.77 -11.86
N GLU A 36 8.34 6.59 -10.86
CA GLU A 36 9.67 6.67 -10.24
C GLU A 36 10.06 5.34 -9.57
N ALA A 37 9.19 4.80 -8.72
CA ALA A 37 9.41 3.50 -8.09
C ALA A 37 9.56 2.37 -9.12
N LYS A 38 8.86 2.45 -10.24
CA LYS A 38 9.00 1.50 -11.35
C LYS A 38 10.36 1.62 -12.03
N ALA A 39 10.81 2.85 -12.31
CA ALA A 39 12.11 3.11 -12.92
C ALA A 39 13.26 2.62 -12.03
N GLU A 40 13.11 2.77 -10.71
CA GLU A 40 14.11 2.37 -9.72
C GLU A 40 13.97 0.91 -9.25
N LYS A 41 13.07 0.12 -9.84
CA LYS A 41 12.82 -1.29 -9.48
C LYS A 41 12.38 -1.50 -8.02
N ARG A 42 11.72 -0.50 -7.42
CA ARG A 42 11.16 -0.49 -6.06
C ARG A 42 9.64 -0.72 -6.03
N LEU A 43 9.01 -0.84 -7.20
CA LEU A 43 7.57 -1.05 -7.33
C LEU A 43 7.22 -2.52 -7.19
N ILE A 44 6.35 -2.83 -6.24
CA ILE A 44 5.81 -4.18 -6.01
C ILE A 44 4.33 -4.17 -6.42
N ASP A 45 3.95 -5.05 -7.35
CA ASP A 45 2.57 -5.19 -7.78
C ASP A 45 1.86 -6.33 -7.03
N ALA A 46 1.01 -5.98 -6.07
CA ALA A 46 0.15 -6.91 -5.33
C ALA A 46 -1.31 -6.88 -5.81
N THR A 47 -1.58 -6.38 -7.02
CA THR A 47 -2.94 -6.23 -7.55
C THR A 47 -3.50 -7.50 -8.20
N HIS A 48 -2.65 -8.47 -8.55
CA HIS A 48 -3.01 -9.67 -9.32
C HIS A 48 -3.77 -9.33 -10.63
N GLY A 49 -3.30 -8.32 -11.36
CA GLY A 49 -3.90 -7.90 -12.63
C GLY A 49 -5.21 -7.12 -12.51
N ARG A 50 -5.62 -6.77 -11.29
CA ARG A 50 -6.81 -5.94 -11.03
C ARG A 50 -6.43 -4.46 -11.03
N LYS A 51 -7.45 -3.60 -11.16
CA LYS A 51 -7.27 -2.15 -11.06
C LYS A 51 -6.66 -1.79 -9.70
N THR A 52 -5.57 -1.02 -9.72
CA THR A 52 -4.99 -0.42 -8.51
C THR A 52 -6.03 0.48 -7.83
N ARG A 53 -6.31 0.20 -6.56
CA ARG A 53 -7.24 0.97 -5.72
C ARG A 53 -6.56 1.64 -4.53
N SER A 54 -5.32 1.29 -4.24
CA SER A 54 -4.49 1.90 -3.20
C SER A 54 -3.01 1.73 -3.50
N VAL A 55 -2.20 2.58 -2.88
CA VAL A 55 -0.75 2.54 -2.90
C VAL A 55 -0.25 2.57 -1.46
N ILE A 56 0.65 1.66 -1.14
CA ILE A 56 1.26 1.54 0.18
C ILE A 56 2.71 1.97 0.06
N ILE A 57 3.15 2.87 0.95
CA ILE A 57 4.52 3.37 1.02
C ILE A 57 5.18 2.76 2.25
N THR A 58 6.34 2.17 2.04
CA THR A 58 7.13 1.56 3.12
C THR A 58 8.34 2.42 3.48
N ASP A 59 8.89 2.18 4.66
CA ASP A 59 10.12 2.82 5.16
C ASP A 59 11.37 2.54 4.33
N SER A 60 11.39 1.43 3.60
CA SER A 60 12.41 1.07 2.63
C SER A 60 12.25 1.78 1.28
N ASN A 61 11.32 2.72 1.18
CA ASN A 61 10.94 3.41 -0.05
C ASN A 61 10.39 2.49 -1.16
N HIS A 62 10.00 1.25 -0.82
CA HIS A 62 9.23 0.40 -1.72
C HIS A 62 7.79 0.90 -1.78
N VAL A 63 7.24 0.87 -2.99
CA VAL A 63 5.87 1.26 -3.28
C VAL A 63 5.10 0.00 -3.67
N ILE A 64 4.08 -0.34 -2.90
CA ILE A 64 3.27 -1.55 -3.11
C ILE A 64 1.91 -1.15 -3.65
N LEU A 65 1.52 -1.69 -4.79
CA LEU A 65 0.21 -1.48 -5.39
C LEU A 65 -0.77 -2.53 -4.88
N SER A 66 -1.96 -2.10 -4.43
CA SER A 66 -3.02 -3.01 -4.02
C SER A 66 -4.32 -2.71 -4.76
N ALA A 67 -5.10 -3.77 -4.98
CA ALA A 67 -6.45 -3.68 -5.52
C ALA A 67 -7.53 -3.52 -4.43
N ILE A 68 -7.14 -3.43 -3.16
CA ILE A 68 -8.01 -3.09 -2.03
C ILE A 68 -8.11 -1.57 -1.91
N GLN A 69 -9.26 -1.07 -1.47
CA GLN A 69 -9.47 0.37 -1.22
C GLN A 69 -8.57 0.89 -0.09
N SER A 70 -8.13 2.15 -0.21
CA SER A 70 -7.30 2.83 0.80
C SER A 70 -7.95 2.82 2.17
N GLU A 71 -9.27 3.03 2.22
CA GLU A 71 -10.05 3.11 3.46
C GLU A 71 -10.08 1.75 4.17
N THR A 72 -10.30 0.67 3.41
CA THR A 72 -10.27 -0.69 3.94
C THR A 72 -8.88 -1.09 4.44
N LEU A 73 -7.81 -0.70 3.74
CA LEU A 73 -6.46 -0.96 4.20
C LEU A 73 -6.15 -0.17 5.47
N ALA A 74 -6.56 1.09 5.53
CA ALA A 74 -6.32 1.91 6.70
C ALA A 74 -6.96 1.33 7.96
N GLN A 75 -8.21 0.86 7.89
CA GLN A 75 -8.86 0.13 8.98
C GLN A 75 -8.13 -1.16 9.38
N ARG A 76 -7.39 -1.80 8.48
CA ARG A 76 -6.61 -3.01 8.82
C ARG A 76 -5.30 -2.68 9.53
N PHE A 77 -4.67 -1.57 9.14
CA PHE A 77 -3.44 -1.11 9.79
C PHE A 77 -3.76 -0.49 11.15
N ASP A 78 -4.80 0.33 11.20
CA ASP A 78 -5.27 1.06 12.38
C ASP A 78 -6.80 0.92 12.52
N PRO A 79 -7.28 -0.13 13.22
CA PRO A 79 -8.71 -0.40 13.40
C PRO A 79 -9.44 0.66 14.23
N ASP A 80 -8.71 1.36 15.10
CA ASP A 80 -9.28 2.33 16.04
C ASP A 80 -9.32 3.75 15.45
N SER A 81 -8.65 3.97 14.31
CA SER A 81 -8.68 5.23 13.58
C SER A 81 -10.06 5.50 12.98
N LYS A 82 -10.72 6.53 13.51
CA LYS A 82 -11.95 7.10 12.94
C LYS A 82 -11.57 7.92 11.72
N TYR A 83 -11.59 7.31 10.54
CA TYR A 83 -11.56 8.04 9.28
C TYR A 83 -12.85 8.86 9.16
N GLU A 84 -12.76 10.18 9.31
CA GLU A 84 -13.77 11.17 8.90
C GLU A 84 -13.52 11.64 7.46
#